data_AF-A0A4R1NJ55-F1
#
_entry.id   AF-A0A4R1NJ55-F1
#
_cell.length_a   1.000
_cell.length_b   1.000
_cell.length_c   1.000
_cell.angle_alpha   90.00
_cell.angle_beta   90.00
_cell.angle_gamma   90.00
#
_symmetry.space_group_name_H-M   'P 1'
#
loop_
_entity.id
_entity.type
_entity.pdbx_description
1 polymer ?
#
loop_
_entity_poly.entity_id
_entity_poly.type
_entity_poly.pdbx_seq_one_letter_code
_entity_poly.pdbx_strand_id
1 'polypeptide(L)'
;MNRVLALLTFLTSAAPVFAEAPEVTDARASKSGDTWRFDVTLLHPDTGWDHYADGWRVELNDGTVLTTRVLTHPHVNEQPFTRSQSGVKIPEGTQTVYIRSRCIVDGWSDGVFALELE
;
A
#
# COMPACT_ATOMS: atom_id res chain seq x y z
N MET A 1 -28.03 30.81 -49.36
CA MET A 1 -28.02 29.58 -48.56
C MET A 1 -26.61 29.01 -48.61
N ASN A 2 -25.88 28.98 -47.49
CA ASN A 2 -24.78 28.05 -47.25
C ASN A 2 -24.51 28.03 -45.74
N ARG A 3 -24.94 26.97 -45.07
CA ARG A 3 -24.68 26.74 -43.65
C ARG A 3 -23.32 26.05 -43.54
N VAL A 4 -22.32 26.74 -43.01
CA VAL A 4 -21.03 26.11 -42.66
C VAL A 4 -21.24 25.41 -41.32
N LEU A 5 -21.21 24.07 -41.35
CA LEU A 5 -21.26 23.24 -40.16
C LEU A 5 -19.86 23.24 -39.51
N ALA A 6 -19.68 23.98 -38.43
CA ALA A 6 -18.45 23.95 -37.65
C ALA A 6 -18.43 22.69 -36.77
N LEU A 7 -17.56 21.74 -37.11
CA LEU A 7 -17.32 20.54 -36.32
C LEU A 7 -16.39 20.90 -35.15
N LEU A 8 -16.94 21.07 -33.94
CA LEU A 8 -16.15 21.22 -32.72
C LEU A 8 -15.53 19.87 -32.35
N THR A 9 -14.21 19.74 -32.51
CA THR A 9 -13.46 18.60 -31.98
C THR A 9 -13.21 18.84 -30.49
N PHE A 10 -13.91 18.09 -29.63
CA PHE A 10 -13.59 18.02 -28.20
C PHE A 10 -12.33 17.16 -28.02
N LEU A 11 -11.19 17.78 -27.72
CA LEU A 11 -10.03 17.06 -27.19
C LEU A 11 -10.30 16.77 -25.71
N THR A 12 -10.73 15.55 -25.39
CA THR A 12 -10.75 15.07 -24.00
C THR A 12 -9.32 14.76 -23.58
N SER A 13 -8.74 15.60 -22.74
CA SER A 13 -7.48 15.30 -22.07
C SER A 13 -7.72 14.16 -21.08
N ALA A 14 -7.35 12.94 -21.45
CA ALA A 14 -7.29 11.83 -20.51
C ALA A 14 -6.11 12.09 -19.56
N ALA A 15 -6.39 12.47 -18.31
CA ALA A 15 -5.37 12.41 -17.26
C ALA A 15 -4.97 10.94 -17.07
N PRO A 16 -3.67 10.63 -16.90
CA PRO A 16 -3.28 9.28 -16.54
C PRO A 16 -3.96 8.94 -15.21
N VAL A 17 -4.84 7.94 -15.23
CA VAL A 17 -5.28 7.25 -14.03
C VAL A 17 -4.09 6.39 -13.63
N PHE A 18 -3.25 6.91 -12.73
CA PHE A 18 -2.30 6.05 -12.04
C PHE A 18 -3.11 4.99 -11.29
N ALA A 19 -2.71 3.73 -11.39
CA ALA A 19 -3.28 2.70 -10.54
C ALA A 19 -3.13 3.17 -9.09
N GLU A 20 -4.22 3.08 -8.32
CA GLU A 20 -4.20 3.50 -6.92
C GLU A 20 -3.22 2.60 -6.17
N ALA A 21 -2.17 3.19 -5.58
CA ALA A 21 -1.22 2.44 -4.76
C ALA A 21 -1.97 1.67 -3.66
N PRO A 22 -1.48 0.49 -3.21
CA PRO A 22 -2.21 -0.29 -2.22
C PRO A 22 -2.46 0.53 -0.96
N GLU A 23 -3.71 0.62 -0.54
CA GLU A 23 -4.09 1.36 0.65
C GLU A 23 -3.94 0.46 1.88
N VAL A 24 -3.33 0.98 2.94
CA VAL A 24 -3.36 0.33 4.27
C VAL A 24 -4.63 0.81 4.99
N THR A 25 -5.64 -0.06 5.09
CA THR A 25 -6.96 0.31 5.65
C THR A 25 -7.10 0.01 7.14
N ASP A 26 -6.30 -0.92 7.66
CA ASP A 26 -6.17 -1.21 9.11
C ASP A 26 -4.77 -1.76 9.39
N ALA A 27 -4.26 -1.49 10.58
CA ALA A 27 -3.02 -2.09 11.06
C ALA A 27 -3.04 -2.23 12.57
N ARG A 28 -2.57 -3.38 13.06
CA ARG A 28 -2.47 -3.67 14.48
C ARG A 28 -1.08 -4.19 14.83
N ALA A 29 -0.59 -3.78 15.97
CA ALA A 29 0.66 -4.27 16.55
C ALA A 29 0.35 -5.00 17.85
N SER A 30 1.01 -6.13 18.09
CA SER A 30 0.96 -6.84 19.36
C SER A 30 2.36 -7.27 19.78
N LYS A 31 2.67 -7.07 21.06
CA LYS A 31 3.97 -7.42 21.63
C LYS A 31 3.97 -8.86 22.13
N SER A 32 5.04 -9.60 21.83
CA SER A 32 5.29 -10.96 22.30
C SER A 32 6.75 -11.09 22.74
N GLY A 33 6.98 -11.05 24.05
CA GLY A 33 8.31 -10.93 24.63
C GLY A 33 9.02 -9.65 24.15
N ASP A 34 10.20 -9.83 23.57
CA ASP A 34 11.03 -8.73 23.04
C ASP A 34 10.75 -8.42 21.56
N THR A 35 9.73 -9.04 20.97
CA THR A 35 9.39 -8.87 19.55
C THR A 35 7.95 -8.45 19.37
N TRP A 36 7.65 -7.93 18.19
CA TRP A 36 6.34 -7.50 17.77
C TRP A 36 5.82 -8.37 16.63
N ARG A 37 4.50 -8.50 16.59
CA ARG A 37 3.72 -8.96 15.45
C ARG A 37 2.91 -7.79 14.92
N PHE A 38 2.95 -7.62 13.61
CA PHE A 38 2.11 -6.68 12.88
C PHE A 38 1.10 -7.45 12.04
N ASP A 39 -0.16 -7.05 12.08
CA ASP A 39 -1.23 -7.53 11.22
C ASP A 39 -1.70 -6.32 10.39
N VAL A 40 -1.48 -6.36 9.08
CA VAL A 40 -1.70 -5.23 8.16
C VAL A 40 -2.75 -5.61 7.13
N THR A 41 -3.79 -4.80 7.02
CA THR A 41 -4.88 -4.95 6.06
C THR A 41 -4.66 -4.03 4.88
N LEU A 42 -4.63 -4.62 3.68
CA LEU A 42 -4.46 -3.90 2.42
C LEU A 42 -5.74 -3.94 1.60
N LEU A 43 -5.96 -2.85 0.86
CA LEU A 43 -6.94 -2.74 -0.22
C LEU A 43 -6.19 -2.33 -1.50
N HIS A 44 -6.33 -3.10 -2.56
CA HIS A 44 -5.73 -2.76 -3.85
C HIS A 44 -6.56 -3.36 -5.00
N PRO A 45 -6.76 -2.64 -6.12
CA PRO A 45 -7.45 -3.16 -7.30
C PRO A 45 -6.56 -4.15 -8.08
N ASP A 46 -6.21 -5.28 -7.45
CA ASP A 46 -5.45 -6.36 -8.07
C ASP A 46 -6.15 -6.87 -9.35
N THR A 47 -5.41 -6.98 -10.45
CA THR A 47 -5.94 -7.50 -11.73
C THR A 47 -5.33 -8.84 -12.14
N GLY A 48 -4.37 -9.35 -11.37
CA GLY A 48 -3.72 -10.63 -11.60
C GLY A 48 -2.22 -10.59 -11.30
N TRP A 49 -1.49 -11.56 -11.84
CA TRP A 49 -0.05 -11.74 -11.60
C TRP A 49 0.82 -10.56 -12.06
N ASP A 50 0.34 -9.75 -12.99
CA ASP A 50 1.07 -8.60 -13.53
C ASP A 50 0.79 -7.29 -12.77
N HIS A 51 -0.21 -7.26 -11.88
CA HIS A 51 -0.58 -6.05 -11.14
C HIS A 51 -1.32 -6.43 -9.86
N TYR A 52 -0.58 -6.46 -8.76
CA TYR A 52 -1.09 -6.72 -7.42
C TYR A 52 -0.21 -6.08 -6.33
N ALA A 53 -0.77 -5.96 -5.13
CA ALA A 53 -0.02 -5.58 -3.94
C ALA A 53 0.95 -6.70 -3.52
N ASP A 54 2.25 -6.49 -3.70
CA ASP A 54 3.28 -7.53 -3.51
C ASP A 54 4.06 -7.40 -2.20
N GLY A 55 3.74 -6.41 -1.39
CA GLY A 55 4.33 -6.31 -0.06
C GLY A 55 3.97 -5.06 0.72
N TRP A 56 4.48 -5.06 1.94
CA TRP A 56 4.48 -3.90 2.82
C TRP A 56 5.69 -3.98 3.75
N ARG A 57 6.06 -2.85 4.36
CA ARG A 57 7.18 -2.77 5.31
C ARG A 57 6.80 -1.94 6.51
N VAL A 58 7.48 -2.19 7.62
CA VAL A 58 7.45 -1.33 8.82
C VAL A 58 8.74 -0.52 8.83
N GLU A 59 8.62 0.80 8.95
CA GLU A 59 9.74 1.75 8.99
C GLU A 59 9.63 2.71 10.18
N LEU A 60 10.76 3.28 10.58
CA LEU A 60 10.82 4.41 11.51
C LEU A 60 10.50 5.72 10.78
N ASN A 61 10.35 6.82 11.53
CA ASN A 61 10.06 8.15 10.97
C ASN A 61 11.13 8.67 9.99
N ASP A 62 12.37 8.20 10.13
CA ASP A 62 13.50 8.54 9.27
C ASP A 62 13.60 7.64 8.02
N GLY A 63 12.67 6.69 7.85
CA GLY A 63 12.65 5.73 6.75
C GLY A 63 13.49 4.47 6.98
N THR A 64 14.11 4.30 8.16
CA THR A 64 14.82 3.06 8.50
C THR A 64 13.85 1.88 8.50
N VAL A 65 14.10 0.88 7.66
CA VAL A 65 13.24 -0.31 7.52
C VAL A 65 13.54 -1.32 8.63
N LEU A 66 12.51 -1.70 9.39
CA LEU A 66 12.58 -2.68 10.48
C LEU A 66 12.22 -4.09 10.01
N THR A 67 11.27 -4.20 9.08
CA THR A 67 10.91 -5.47 8.44
C THR A 67 10.23 -5.24 7.11
N THR A 68 10.24 -6.25 6.24
CA THR A 68 9.45 -6.28 5.00
C THR A 68 8.69 -7.59 4.93
N ARG A 69 7.40 -7.50 4.62
CA ARG A 69 6.54 -8.62 4.31
C ARG A 69 6.34 -8.68 2.79
N VAL A 70 6.87 -9.73 2.18
CA VAL A 70 6.65 -10.03 0.75
C VAL A 70 5.39 -10.88 0.60
N LEU A 71 4.60 -10.59 -0.43
CA LEU A 71 3.39 -11.31 -0.83
C LEU A 71 3.62 -11.85 -2.24
N THR A 72 3.38 -13.14 -2.45
CA THR A 72 3.85 -13.85 -3.66
C THR A 72 2.72 -14.27 -4.59
N HIS A 73 1.51 -13.74 -4.40
CA HIS A 73 0.35 -14.03 -5.24
C HIS A 73 -0.68 -12.89 -5.19
N PRO A 74 -1.49 -12.71 -6.24
CA PRO A 74 -2.56 -11.71 -6.24
C PRO A 74 -3.73 -12.11 -5.34
N HIS A 75 -4.50 -11.11 -4.91
CA HIS A 75 -5.65 -11.22 -4.02
C HIS A 75 -6.93 -10.65 -4.67
N VAL A 76 -7.14 -10.87 -5.97
CA VAL A 76 -8.26 -10.30 -6.77
C VAL A 76 -9.64 -10.48 -6.11
N ASN A 77 -9.89 -11.65 -5.50
CA ASN A 77 -11.19 -12.00 -4.88
C ASN A 77 -11.15 -11.98 -3.34
N GLU A 78 -10.10 -11.42 -2.75
CA GLU A 78 -9.87 -11.35 -1.31
C GLU A 78 -9.54 -9.90 -0.96
N GLN A 79 -10.46 -8.97 -1.19
CA GLN A 79 -10.25 -7.55 -0.89
C GLN A 79 -11.31 -7.05 0.12
N PRO A 80 -10.92 -6.35 1.19
CA PRO A 80 -9.53 -6.21 1.66
C PRO A 80 -8.98 -7.53 2.22
N PHE A 81 -7.65 -7.66 2.30
CA PHE A 81 -7.00 -8.81 2.94
C PHE A 81 -5.97 -8.39 3.98
N THR A 82 -5.80 -9.22 5.01
CA THR A 82 -4.83 -9.01 6.07
C THR A 82 -3.68 -10.00 5.96
N ARG A 83 -2.44 -9.52 6.10
CA ARG A 83 -1.25 -10.37 6.22
C ARG A 83 -0.39 -9.91 7.38
N SER A 84 0.29 -10.86 8.00
CA SER A 84 0.99 -10.63 9.26
C SER A 84 2.49 -10.83 9.14
N GLN A 85 3.25 -10.13 9.97
CA GLN A 85 4.69 -10.33 10.13
C GLN A 85 5.06 -10.35 11.61
N SER A 86 5.71 -11.42 12.05
CA SER A 86 6.11 -11.63 13.45
C SER A 86 7.63 -11.60 13.63
N GLY A 87 8.09 -11.50 14.88
CA GLY A 87 9.51 -11.50 15.21
C GLY A 87 10.21 -10.17 14.94
N VAL A 88 9.44 -9.08 14.82
CA VAL A 88 9.99 -7.75 14.51
C VAL A 88 10.57 -7.13 15.77
N LYS A 89 11.85 -6.78 15.73
CA LYS A 89 12.49 -6.03 16.81
C LYS A 89 12.28 -4.53 16.57
N ILE A 90 11.79 -3.85 17.60
CA ILE A 90 11.57 -2.41 17.57
C ILE A 90 12.56 -1.76 18.56
N PRO A 91 13.29 -0.70 18.19
CA PRO A 91 14.15 0.02 19.11
C PRO A 91 13.38 0.52 20.34
N GLU A 92 14.00 0.43 21.52
CA GLU A 92 13.41 0.91 22.76
C GLU A 92 13.05 2.39 22.67
N GLY A 93 11.88 2.76 23.22
CA GLY A 93 11.38 4.14 23.18
C GLY A 93 10.65 4.52 21.88
N THR A 94 10.58 3.64 20.88
CA THR A 94 9.76 3.87 19.68
C THR A 94 8.27 3.83 20.06
N GLN A 95 7.57 4.95 19.87
CA GLN A 95 6.12 5.08 20.13
C GLN A 95 5.28 4.87 18.86
N THR A 96 5.84 5.18 17.70
CA THR A 96 5.12 5.13 16.42
C THR A 96 6.02 4.50 15.37
N VAL A 97 5.43 3.64 14.56
CA VAL A 97 6.04 3.12 13.34
C VAL A 97 5.17 3.47 12.14
N TYR A 98 5.73 3.34 10.95
CA TYR A 98 5.06 3.68 9.70
C TYR A 98 4.99 2.44 8.82
N ILE A 99 3.82 2.21 8.23
CA ILE A 99 3.62 1.11 7.29
C ILE A 99 3.55 1.69 5.89
N ARG A 100 4.40 1.19 5.00
CA ARG A 100 4.42 1.53 3.58
C ARG A 100 4.09 0.30 2.76
N SER A 101 3.13 0.42 1.86
CA SER A 101 2.70 -0.67 0.98
C SER A 101 3.43 -0.63 -0.36
N ARG A 102 3.33 -1.71 -1.14
CA ARG A 102 3.98 -1.84 -2.44
C ARG A 102 3.11 -2.54 -3.47
N CYS A 103 3.02 -1.95 -4.66
CA CYS A 103 2.53 -2.61 -5.86
C CYS A 103 3.71 -3.18 -6.65
N ILE A 104 3.53 -4.35 -7.27
CA ILE A 104 4.56 -4.96 -8.12
C ILE A 104 4.95 -4.09 -9.32
N VAL A 105 4.02 -3.28 -9.83
CA VAL A 105 4.21 -2.37 -10.98
C VAL A 105 4.71 -1.00 -10.53
N ASP A 106 3.96 -0.35 -9.63
CA ASP A 106 4.20 1.05 -9.27
C ASP A 106 5.25 1.21 -8.16
N GLY A 107 5.66 0.10 -7.53
CA GLY A 107 6.63 0.13 -6.46
C GLY A 107 6.02 0.60 -5.14
N TRP A 108 6.87 1.20 -4.29
CA TRP A 108 6.48 1.61 -2.94
C TRP A 108 5.57 2.83 -2.99
N SER A 109 4.52 2.85 -2.17
CA SER A 109 3.63 4.01 -2.03
C SER A 109 4.40 5.23 -1.52
N ASP A 110 4.04 6.43 -1.97
CA ASP A 110 4.58 7.68 -1.43
C ASP A 110 4.09 7.92 0.01
N GLY A 111 2.82 7.58 0.26
CA GLY A 111 2.17 7.68 1.56
C GLY A 111 2.51 6.54 2.51
N VAL A 112 2.29 6.79 3.79
CA VAL A 112 2.49 5.83 4.89
C VAL A 112 1.31 5.86 5.86
N PHE A 113 1.03 4.72 6.50
CA PHE A 113 0.09 4.60 7.60
C PHE A 113 0.86 4.66 8.93
N ALA A 114 0.56 5.66 9.77
CA ALA A 114 1.16 5.76 11.10
C ALA A 114 0.44 4.83 12.08
N LEU A 115 1.21 4.01 12.80
CA LEU A 115 0.71 3.08 13.80
C LEU A 115 1.41 3.35 15.14
N GLU A 116 0.64 3.77 16.13
CA GLU A 116 1.10 3.86 17.51
C GLU A 116 1.26 2.45 18.11
N LEU A 117 2.32 2.28 18.90
CA LEU A 117 2.64 1.04 19.60
C LEU A 117 2.15 1.14 21.05
N GLU A 118 1.28 0.23 21.46
CA GLU A 118 0.74 0.12 22.83
C GLU A 118 1.64 -0.70 23.78
#